data_AF-A0A0L0N5X3-F1
#
_entry.id   AF-A0A0L0N5X3-F1
#
_cell.length_a   1.000
_cell.length_b   1.000
_cell.length_c   1.000
_cell.angle_alpha   90.00
_cell.angle_beta   90.00
_cell.angle_gamma   90.00
#
_symmetry.space_group_name_H-M   'P 1'
#
loop_
_entity.id
_entity.type
_entity.pdbx_description
1 polymer ?
#
loop_
_entity_poly.entity_id
_entity_poly.type
_entity_poly.pdbx_seq_one_letter_code
_entity_poly.pdbx_strand_id
1 'polypeptide(L)'
;MGAIISNQLARSLDLLGVVLIVPVKASEALVGLIEARIELSIEGPKAAATQTAFKRTLLLAQMPEGYKPLSRTVESAKRPRYQDVHRPLLIVMGSHDKTSPRARSEHILQK
;
A
#
# COMPACT_ATOMS: atom_id res chain seq x y z
N MET A 1 3.41 0.73 1.62
CA MET A 1 4.46 1.70 2.03
C MET A 1 3.91 3.08 2.38
N GLY A 2 3.14 3.74 1.51
CA GLY A 2 2.69 5.14 1.73
C GLY A 2 2.06 5.39 3.11
N ALA A 3 1.15 4.51 3.56
CA ALA A 3 0.52 4.61 4.87
C ALA A 3 1.48 4.49 6.08
N ILE A 4 2.60 3.77 5.90
CA ILE A 4 3.64 3.63 6.94
C ILE A 4 4.40 4.95 7.07
N ILE A 5 4.79 5.53 5.93
CA ILE A 5 5.56 6.77 5.88
C ILE A 5 4.70 7.96 6.33
N SER A 6 3.47 8.05 5.85
CA SER A 6 2.57 9.17 6.17
C SER A 6 2.31 9.31 7.67
N ASN A 7 2.27 8.21 8.41
CA ASN A 7 2.11 8.24 9.86
C ASN A 7 3.34 8.83 10.56
N GLN A 8 4.55 8.58 10.06
CA GLN A 8 5.75 9.23 10.59
C GLN A 8 5.73 10.72 10.26
N LEU A 9 5.41 11.07 9.01
CA LEU A 9 5.33 12.48 8.58
C LEU A 9 4.28 13.26 9.37
N ALA A 10 3.10 12.69 9.61
CA ALA A 10 2.04 13.34 10.38
C ALA A 10 2.38 13.57 11.86
N ARG A 11 3.41 12.87 12.38
CA ARG A 11 3.93 13.07 13.74
C ARG A 11 5.09 14.07 13.80
N SER A 12 5.86 14.16 12.72
CA SER A 12 7.06 15.00 12.65
C SER A 12 6.81 16.38 12.02
N LEU A 13 5.72 16.54 11.27
CA LEU A 13 5.40 17.74 10.52
C LEU A 13 3.98 18.23 10.84
N ASP A 14 3.77 19.54 10.64
CA ASP A 14 2.48 20.20 10.80
C ASP A 14 1.59 20.01 9.55
N LEU A 15 1.21 18.77 9.25
CA LEU A 15 0.39 18.46 8.08
C LEU A 15 -1.05 18.94 8.26
N LEU A 16 -1.65 19.50 7.21
CA LEU A 16 -3.08 19.87 7.19
C LEU A 16 -4.01 18.65 7.12
N GLY A 17 -3.50 17.52 6.62
CA GLY A 17 -4.27 16.28 6.48
C GLY A 17 -3.48 15.20 5.75
N VAL A 18 -4.03 13.99 5.71
CA VAL A 18 -3.43 12.81 5.06
C VAL A 18 -4.49 12.11 4.21
N VAL A 19 -4.13 11.79 2.95
CA VAL A 19 -4.93 10.92 2.08
C VAL A 19 -4.19 9.61 1.88
N LEU A 20 -4.78 8.51 2.34
CA LEU A 20 -4.26 7.16 2.15
C LEU A 20 -4.98 6.48 1.00
N ILE A 21 -4.27 6.21 -0.07
CA ILE A 21 -4.77 5.42 -1.20
C ILE A 21 -4.28 3.99 -1.02
N VAL A 22 -5.20 3.05 -0.86
CA VAL A 22 -4.90 1.61 -0.73
C VAL A 22 -3.88 1.35 0.40
N PRO A 23 -4.22 1.67 1.67
CA PRO A 23 -3.28 1.51 2.77
C PRO A 23 -3.01 0.02 3.04
N VAL A 24 -1.90 -0.49 2.55
CA VAL A 24 -1.51 -1.88 2.75
C VAL A 24 -1.01 -2.08 4.18
N LYS A 25 -1.56 -3.09 4.87
CA LYS A 25 -1.01 -3.60 6.14
C LYS A 25 0.01 -4.70 5.84
N ALA A 26 1.14 -4.65 6.52
CA ALA A 26 2.13 -5.72 6.48
C ALA A 26 1.53 -7.07 6.96
N SER A 27 1.66 -8.12 6.15
CA SER A 27 1.26 -9.49 6.47
C SER A 27 1.97 -10.47 5.55
N GLU A 28 2.21 -11.71 5.98
CA GLU A 28 2.81 -12.77 5.15
C GLU A 28 2.05 -12.99 3.83
N ALA A 29 0.71 -12.87 3.82
CA ALA A 29 -0.11 -12.97 2.62
C ALA A 29 0.19 -11.91 1.54
N LEU A 30 0.88 -10.82 1.91
CA LEU A 30 1.31 -9.78 0.98
C LEU A 30 2.56 -10.19 0.20
N VAL A 31 3.43 -11.02 0.78
CA VAL A 31 4.71 -11.45 0.20
C VAL A 31 4.46 -12.27 -1.05
N GLY A 32 3.64 -13.33 -0.92
CA GLY A 32 3.26 -14.16 -2.06
C GLY A 32 2.56 -13.37 -3.16
N LEU A 33 1.86 -12.29 -2.81
CA LEU A 33 1.16 -11.44 -3.78
C LEU A 33 2.13 -10.47 -4.51
N ILE A 34 3.18 -10.00 -3.84
CA ILE A 34 4.22 -9.13 -4.42
C ILE A 34 5.14 -9.91 -5.36
N GLU A 35 5.55 -11.11 -4.97
CA GLU A 35 6.34 -11.99 -5.83
C GLU A 35 5.51 -12.45 -7.03
N ALA A 36 4.26 -12.88 -6.77
CA ALA A 36 3.32 -13.21 -7.83
C ALA A 36 3.02 -12.05 -8.77
N ARG A 37 3.21 -10.77 -8.40
CA ARG A 37 2.99 -9.64 -9.34
C ARG A 37 3.98 -9.63 -10.50
N ILE A 38 5.19 -10.17 -10.31
CA ILE A 38 6.19 -10.28 -11.37
C ILE A 38 5.73 -11.32 -12.41
N GLU A 39 5.08 -12.39 -11.95
CA GLU A 39 4.64 -13.51 -12.77
C GLU A 39 3.19 -13.34 -13.30
N LEU A 40 2.31 -12.71 -12.53
CA LEU A 40 0.87 -12.57 -12.74
C LEU A 40 0.47 -11.10 -12.75
N SER A 41 -0.25 -10.70 -13.80
CA SER A 41 -0.91 -9.40 -13.87
C SER A 41 -2.14 -9.38 -12.95
N ILE A 42 -1.95 -9.05 -11.68
CA ILE A 42 -3.04 -8.93 -10.70
C ILE A 42 -3.71 -7.55 -10.89
N GLU A 43 -4.60 -7.48 -11.88
CA GLU A 43 -5.38 -6.29 -12.18
C GLU A 43 -6.84 -6.43 -11.75
N GLY A 44 -7.50 -5.28 -11.54
CA GLY A 44 -8.93 -5.26 -11.31
C GLY A 44 -9.70 -5.64 -12.59
N PRO A 45 -10.95 -6.11 -12.49
CA PRO A 45 -11.75 -6.56 -13.65
C PRO A 45 -12.04 -5.45 -14.68
N LYS A 46 -11.79 -4.19 -14.32
CA LYS A 46 -12.01 -3.00 -15.16
C LYS A 46 -10.70 -2.40 -15.71
N ALA A 47 -9.56 -3.03 -15.49
CA ALA A 47 -8.29 -2.52 -15.98
C ALA A 47 -8.23 -2.60 -17.51
N ALA A 48 -7.96 -1.46 -18.15
CA ALA A 48 -7.75 -1.42 -19.60
C ALA A 48 -6.40 -2.06 -19.96
N ALA A 49 -6.28 -2.62 -21.17
CA ALA A 49 -5.03 -3.21 -21.66
C ALA A 49 -3.82 -2.28 -21.52
N THR A 50 -4.00 -0.98 -21.79
CA THR A 50 -2.97 0.04 -21.60
C THR A 50 -2.52 0.19 -20.15
N GLN A 51 -3.45 0.14 -19.19
CA GLN A 51 -3.12 0.23 -17.76
C GLN A 51 -2.34 -0.99 -17.31
N THR A 52 -2.77 -2.17 -17.76
CA THR A 52 -2.08 -3.44 -17.51
C THR A 52 -0.65 -3.42 -18.06
N ALA A 53 -0.49 -3.03 -19.32
CA ALA A 53 0.83 -2.91 -19.95
C ALA A 53 1.72 -1.91 -19.19
N PHE A 54 1.18 -0.72 -18.88
CA PHE A 54 1.91 0.33 -18.17
C PHE A 54 2.43 -0.16 -16.80
N LYS A 55 1.58 -0.82 -15.99
CA LYS A 55 2.01 -1.34 -14.69
C LYS A 55 3.03 -2.47 -14.82
N ARG A 56 2.85 -3.38 -15.79
CA ARG A 56 3.82 -4.45 -16.05
C ARG A 56 5.18 -3.87 -16.45
N THR A 57 5.20 -2.86 -17.33
CA THR A 57 6.45 -2.19 -17.72
C THR A 57 7.13 -1.54 -16.52
N LEU A 58 6.39 -0.83 -15.65
CA LEU A 58 6.97 -0.21 -14.45
C LEU A 58 7.56 -1.23 -13.47
N LEU A 59 6.91 -2.39 -13.34
CA LEU A 59 7.38 -3.48 -12.49
C LEU A 59 8.64 -4.13 -13.05
N LEU A 60 8.67 -4.41 -14.36
CA LEU A 60 9.81 -5.02 -15.04
C LEU A 60 11.02 -4.08 -15.16
N ALA A 61 10.79 -2.77 -15.11
CA ALA A 61 11.86 -1.77 -15.07
C ALA A 61 12.56 -1.66 -13.70
N GLN A 62 12.05 -2.34 -12.65
CA GLN A 62 12.70 -2.34 -11.35
C GLN A 62 13.93 -3.27 -11.33
N MET A 63 14.99 -2.83 -10.65
CA MET A 63 16.13 -3.70 -10.35
C MET A 63 15.78 -4.66 -9.20
N PRO A 64 16.02 -5.97 -9.32
CA PRO A 64 15.76 -6.93 -8.25
C PRO A 64 16.42 -6.56 -6.91
N GLU A 65 17.60 -5.95 -6.97
CA GLU A 65 18.40 -5.51 -5.83
C GLU A 65 17.73 -4.37 -5.06
N GLY A 66 16.90 -3.55 -5.72
CA GLY A 66 16.11 -2.51 -5.08
C GLY A 66 14.71 -3.00 -4.67
N TYR A 67 14.07 -3.81 -5.51
CA TYR A 67 12.68 -4.22 -5.31
C TYR A 67 12.50 -5.24 -4.18
N LYS A 68 13.39 -6.24 -4.08
CA LYS A 68 13.28 -7.28 -3.05
C LYS A 68 13.48 -6.72 -1.63
N PRO A 69 14.52 -5.90 -1.34
CA PRO A 69 14.66 -5.30 -0.02
C PRO A 69 13.49 -4.38 0.34
N LEU A 70 13.01 -3.58 -0.61
CA LEU A 70 11.88 -2.68 -0.38
C LEU A 70 10.61 -3.45 0.00
N SER A 71 10.35 -4.56 -0.69
CA SER A 71 9.22 -5.45 -0.39
C SER A 71 9.32 -6.04 1.02
N ARG A 72 10.52 -6.51 1.42
CA ARG A 72 10.80 -6.97 2.78
C ARG A 72 10.66 -5.87 3.83
N THR A 73 11.01 -4.62 3.51
CA THR A 73 10.79 -3.48 4.40
C THR A 73 9.30 -3.24 4.62
N VAL A 74 8.47 -3.34 3.59
CA VAL A 74 7.01 -3.19 3.73
C VAL A 74 6.43 -4.32 4.59
N GLU A 75 6.94 -5.54 4.41
CA GLU A 75 6.54 -6.74 5.15
C GLU A 75 6.91 -6.69 6.64
N SER A 76 8.13 -6.24 6.94
CA SER A 76 8.63 -6.17 8.33
C SER A 76 8.23 -4.88 9.04
N ALA A 77 7.55 -3.96 8.34
CA ALA A 77 7.15 -2.68 8.91
C ALA A 77 6.19 -2.86 10.08
N LYS A 78 6.55 -2.27 11.23
CA LYS A 78 5.67 -2.19 12.39
C LYS A 78 4.38 -1.45 12.02
N ARG A 79 3.27 -1.89 12.60
CA ARG A 79 1.98 -1.19 12.44
C ARG A 79 2.15 0.27 12.85
N PRO A 80 1.77 1.23 11.99
CA PRO A 80 1.82 2.64 12.34
C PRO A 80 0.86 2.96 13.50
N ARG A 81 1.27 3.88 14.37
CA ARG A 81 0.47 4.34 15.51
C ARG A 81 -0.54 5.39 15.05
N TYR A 82 -1.56 4.96 14.32
CA TYR A 82 -2.58 5.85 13.76
C TYR A 82 -3.36 6.64 14.84
N GLN A 83 -3.44 6.11 16.05
CA GLN A 83 -4.01 6.78 17.23
C GLN A 83 -3.27 8.08 17.59
N ASP A 84 -1.96 8.16 17.33
CA ASP A 84 -1.11 9.32 17.62
C ASP A 84 -1.29 10.44 16.57
N VAL A 85 -2.07 10.20 15.50
CA VAL A 85 -2.32 11.16 14.43
C VAL A 85 -3.69 11.81 14.60
N HIS A 86 -3.67 13.12 14.87
CA HIS A 86 -4.88 13.93 15.06
C HIS A 86 -5.28 14.74 13.81
N ARG A 87 -4.52 14.62 12.71
CA ARG A 87 -4.81 15.31 11.47
C ARG A 87 -5.99 14.68 10.73
N PRO A 88 -6.75 15.45 9.95
CA PRO A 88 -7.78 14.91 9.06
C PRO A 88 -7.23 13.78 8.20
N LEU A 89 -7.96 12.66 8.16
CA LEU A 89 -7.57 11.44 7.45
C LEU A 89 -8.68 11.03 6.48
N LEU A 90 -8.32 10.89 5.21
CA LEU A 90 -9.16 10.28 4.19
C LEU A 90 -8.53 8.96 3.73
N ILE A 91 -9.32 7.89 3.66
CA ILE A 91 -8.90 6.61 3.10
C ILE A 91 -9.69 6.34 1.81
N VAL A 92 -8.97 6.12 0.72
CA VAL A 92 -9.52 5.73 -0.58
C VAL A 92 -9.10 4.28 -0.85
N MET A 93 -10.08 3.40 -1.04
CA MET A 93 -9.86 1.98 -1.28
C MET A 93 -10.60 1.50 -2.53
N GLY A 94 -10.03 0.51 -3.21
CA GLY A 94 -10.70 -0.16 -4.32
C GLY A 94 -11.69 -1.20 -3.81
N SER A 95 -12.89 -1.25 -4.40
CA SER A 95 -13.89 -2.29 -4.06
C SER A 95 -13.45 -3.72 -4.36
N HIS A 96 -12.43 -3.89 -5.21
CA HIS A 96 -11.85 -5.18 -5.61
C HIS A 96 -10.40 -5.35 -5.14
N ASP A 97 -9.97 -4.53 -4.18
CA ASP A 97 -8.59 -4.54 -3.69
C ASP A 97 -8.33 -5.77 -2.81
N LYS A 98 -7.45 -6.64 -3.29
CA LYS A 98 -7.00 -7.84 -2.57
C LYS A 98 -5.88 -7.56 -1.57
N THR A 99 -5.22 -6.41 -1.67
CA THR A 99 -4.08 -6.02 -0.83
C THR A 99 -4.48 -5.16 0.37
N SER A 100 -5.51 -4.33 0.23
CA SER A 100 -6.11 -3.58 1.34
C SER A 100 -7.64 -3.73 1.38
N PRO A 101 -8.15 -4.90 1.84
CA PRO A 101 -9.58 -5.12 1.99
C PRO A 101 -10.24 -4.11 2.92
N ARG A 102 -11.51 -3.81 2.64
CA ARG A 102 -12.30 -2.79 3.37
C ARG A 102 -12.22 -2.91 4.89
N ALA A 103 -12.50 -4.09 5.44
CA ALA A 103 -12.47 -4.32 6.88
C ALA A 103 -11.12 -3.94 7.51
N ARG A 104 -9.99 -4.19 6.81
CA ARG A 104 -8.66 -3.82 7.30
C ARG A 104 -8.41 -2.32 7.25
N SER A 105 -8.92 -1.64 6.24
CA SER A 105 -8.83 -0.19 6.13
C SER A 105 -9.70 0.52 7.16
N GLU A 106 -10.89 0.01 7.46
CA GLU A 106 -11.78 0.56 8.50
C GLU A 106 -11.16 0.47 9.90
N HIS A 107 -10.38 -0.59 10.19
CA HIS A 107 -9.59 -0.70 11.41
C HIS A 107 -8.50 0.38 11.59
N ILE A 108 -8.19 1.18 10.56
CA ILE A 108 -7.29 2.34 10.70
C ILE A 108 -8.05 3.53 11.30
N LEU A 109 -9.35 3.63 11.04
CA LEU A 109 -10.22 4.69 11.55
C LEU A 109 -10.70 4.40 12.97
N GLN A 110 -10.77 3.13 13.35
CA GLN A 110 -11.01 2.68 14.72
C GLN A 110 -9.74 2.93 15.54
N LYS A 111 -9.66 4.13 16.13
CA LYS A 111 -8.58 4.54 17.04
C LYS A 111 -8.58 3.72 18.31
#